data_AF-A0AAW0UL67-F1
#
_entry.id   AF-A0AAW0UL67-F1
#
_cell.length_a   1.000
_cell.length_b   1.000
_cell.length_c   1.000
_cell.angle_alpha   90.00
_cell.angle_beta   90.00
_cell.angle_gamma   90.00
#
_symmetry.space_group_name_H-M   'P 1'
#
loop_
_entity.id
_entity.type
_entity.pdbx_description
1 polymer ?
#
loop_
_entity_poly.entity_id
_entity_poly.type
_entity_poly.pdbx_seq_one_letter_code
_entity_poly.pdbx_strand_id
1 'polypeptide(L)'
;MGTQIHLKEVTLTRDKRLLRVAQKMSVSRNLAALQVHAAVPMPPGSKQGVVDLRKLNTEELRCIKPSDNTVNPFANMKIQDSSFLDEIDDRSNCAKCSKSRKYFCYTCYVPLPCIAERIPSLQLPFKIDIIKHPREIAGKSTAVHAAVLCPEDVTIYTHPALPDYSTHTNDVVLIFPEKGAMGVKELLHPLGPPSQKRPRPHLPFSKVVFIDCTWNQTRRIYCDERVRGLRCVELDQHETLFWRYQRGKPKTYLATIEAIYYFLVEVHNATATTPYHGEYDDLLFFFKFMYEKIHSQYDPDCLRAYKDL
;
A
#
# COMPACT_ATOMS: atom_id res chain seq x y z
N MET A 1 -37.43 -40.80 36.73
CA MET A 1 -36.12 -41.00 37.39
C MET A 1 -35.08 -41.03 36.27
N GLY A 2 -34.40 -39.97 35.88
CA GLY A 2 -33.71 -38.95 36.66
C GLY A 2 -32.22 -39.06 36.36
N THR A 3 -31.82 -38.87 35.10
CA THR A 3 -30.43 -39.05 34.63
C THR A 3 -29.65 -37.75 34.83
N GLN A 4 -28.71 -37.76 35.79
CA GLN A 4 -27.84 -36.64 36.12
C GLN A 4 -26.87 -36.32 34.98
N ILE A 5 -26.87 -35.05 34.56
CA ILE A 5 -25.94 -34.48 33.58
C ILE A 5 -24.74 -33.93 34.36
N HIS A 6 -23.56 -34.51 34.18
CA HIS A 6 -22.32 -33.99 34.73
C HIS A 6 -21.73 -32.93 33.77
N LEU A 7 -21.75 -31.67 34.20
CA LEU A 7 -21.01 -30.55 33.60
C LEU A 7 -19.51 -30.76 33.81
N LYS A 8 -18.73 -30.80 32.72
CA LYS A 8 -17.26 -30.73 32.76
C LYS A 8 -16.82 -29.26 32.63
N GLU A 9 -16.10 -28.79 33.63
CA GLU A 9 -15.38 -27.51 33.63
C GLU A 9 -14.25 -27.52 32.59
N VAL A 10 -14.18 -26.48 31.76
CA VAL A 10 -13.07 -26.25 30.82
C VAL A 10 -12.09 -25.29 31.49
N THR A 11 -10.90 -25.79 31.80
CA THR A 11 -9.79 -25.04 32.40
C THR A 11 -9.01 -24.29 31.31
N LEU A 12 -8.96 -22.96 31.41
CA LEU A 12 -8.14 -22.08 30.57
C LEU A 12 -6.67 -22.09 31.04
N THR A 13 -5.80 -22.83 30.33
CA THR A 13 -4.34 -22.69 30.49
C THR A 13 -3.82 -21.54 29.62
N ARG A 14 -3.47 -20.42 30.27
CA ARG A 14 -2.76 -19.27 29.68
C ARG A 14 -1.25 -19.57 29.58
N ASP A 15 -0.75 -19.57 28.35
CA ASP A 15 0.67 -19.71 28.03
C ASP A 15 1.45 -18.42 28.37
N LYS A 16 2.42 -18.53 29.29
CA LYS A 16 3.27 -17.47 29.83
C LYS A 16 4.60 -17.36 29.06
N ARG A 17 4.54 -17.08 27.76
CA ARG A 17 5.72 -16.72 26.96
C ARG A 17 5.48 -15.47 26.14
N LEU A 18 5.46 -14.30 26.79
CA LEU A 18 5.64 -12.99 26.13
C LEU A 18 5.95 -11.82 27.11
N LEU A 19 6.45 -12.12 28.31
CA LEU A 19 6.71 -11.12 29.36
C LEU A 19 8.15 -11.25 29.90
N ARG A 20 9.13 -11.03 29.03
CA ARG A 20 10.53 -10.73 29.40
C ARG A 20 11.26 -10.00 28.27
N VAL A 21 11.07 -8.70 28.13
CA VAL A 21 12.13 -7.74 27.72
C VAL A 21 11.66 -6.33 28.10
N ALA A 22 11.93 -5.88 29.32
CA ALA A 22 12.05 -4.45 29.67
C ALA A 22 12.44 -4.33 31.15
N GLN A 23 13.73 -4.43 31.45
CA GLN A 23 14.28 -3.88 32.70
C GLN A 23 15.78 -3.61 32.58
N LYS A 24 16.20 -2.51 33.21
CA LYS A 24 17.54 -1.88 33.32
C LYS A 24 17.84 -0.91 32.16
N MET A 25 18.10 0.38 32.39
CA MET A 25 19.03 0.97 33.37
C MET A 25 18.54 2.30 33.99
N SER A 26 18.89 2.54 35.25
CA SER A 26 18.89 3.82 36.01
C SER A 26 20.28 4.52 35.88
N VAL A 27 20.57 5.78 36.24
CA VAL A 27 20.41 6.57 37.50
C VAL A 27 20.87 8.05 37.30
N SER A 28 20.27 9.00 38.05
CA SER A 28 20.77 10.31 38.60
C SER A 28 21.03 11.51 37.65
N ARG A 29 20.86 12.80 38.01
CA ARG A 29 20.67 13.56 39.28
C ARG A 29 20.21 15.04 39.02
N ASN A 30 19.35 15.57 39.92
CA ASN A 30 19.30 16.90 40.57
C ASN A 30 19.06 18.29 39.89
N LEU A 31 18.08 19.00 40.50
CA LEU A 31 17.93 20.43 40.90
C LEU A 31 18.12 21.59 39.90
N ALA A 32 17.12 22.48 39.78
CA ALA A 32 16.98 23.71 40.58
C ALA A 32 15.79 24.58 40.10
N ALA A 33 15.21 25.32 41.04
CA ALA A 33 14.04 26.19 40.88
C ALA A 33 14.37 27.54 40.23
N LEU A 34 13.38 28.17 39.60
CA LEU A 34 13.23 29.63 39.60
C LEU A 34 11.74 29.98 39.48
N GLN A 35 11.29 30.88 40.36
CA GLN A 35 9.92 31.33 40.54
C GLN A 35 9.90 32.85 40.34
N VAL A 36 8.98 33.38 39.51
CA VAL A 36 8.68 34.82 39.44
C VAL A 36 7.18 35.01 39.19
N HIS A 37 6.50 35.81 40.03
CA HIS A 37 5.11 36.30 39.91
C HIS A 37 5.03 37.49 38.91
N ALA A 38 3.95 37.89 38.20
CA ALA A 38 2.57 38.17 38.61
C ALA A 38 1.59 38.48 37.40
N ALA A 39 0.27 38.31 37.66
CA ALA A 39 -0.99 38.96 37.17
C ALA A 39 -1.38 39.26 35.66
N VAL A 40 -2.34 38.47 35.11
CA VAL A 40 -3.69 38.69 34.43
C VAL A 40 -3.98 39.99 33.59
N PRO A 41 -4.76 40.06 32.44
CA PRO A 41 -5.83 39.17 31.86
C PRO A 41 -5.95 38.90 30.30
N MET A 42 -6.75 37.86 29.94
CA MET A 42 -7.64 37.61 28.74
C MET A 42 -7.15 36.87 27.43
N PRO A 43 -8.05 36.19 26.66
CA PRO A 43 -7.91 34.84 26.07
C PRO A 43 -7.67 34.81 24.53
N PRO A 44 -7.18 33.71 23.89
CA PRO A 44 -8.07 32.67 23.31
C PRO A 44 -7.43 31.25 23.12
N GLY A 45 -8.27 30.25 22.85
CA GLY A 45 -7.85 29.00 22.19
C GLY A 45 -7.63 27.81 23.12
N SER A 46 -8.68 27.05 23.36
CA SER A 46 -8.60 25.67 23.84
C SER A 46 -7.73 24.86 22.86
N LYS A 47 -6.48 24.56 23.23
CA LYS A 47 -5.71 23.54 22.54
C LYS A 47 -6.45 22.22 22.73
N GLN A 48 -7.10 21.75 21.67
CA GLN A 48 -7.71 20.42 21.64
C GLN A 48 -6.63 19.41 22.01
N GLY A 49 -6.87 18.73 23.13
CA GLY A 49 -5.95 17.71 23.63
C GLY A 49 -5.85 16.58 22.61
N VAL A 50 -4.61 16.17 22.30
CA VAL A 50 -4.32 15.00 21.48
C VAL A 50 -4.98 13.77 22.11
N VAL A 51 -5.92 13.14 21.40
CA VAL A 51 -6.65 11.96 21.88
C VAL A 51 -5.91 10.69 21.46
N ASP A 52 -5.51 9.84 22.42
CA ASP A 52 -4.89 8.54 22.12
C ASP A 52 -5.96 7.54 21.67
N LEU A 53 -6.10 7.39 20.35
CA LEU A 53 -7.12 6.56 19.68
C LEU A 53 -7.09 5.08 20.10
N ARG A 54 -5.95 4.59 20.61
CA ARG A 54 -5.83 3.21 21.10
C ARG A 54 -6.62 2.97 22.39
N LYS A 55 -7.12 4.04 23.00
CA LYS A 55 -7.94 3.99 24.22
C LYS A 55 -9.44 4.07 23.94
N LEU A 56 -9.83 4.24 22.68
CA LEU A 56 -11.23 4.43 22.29
C LEU A 56 -11.87 3.13 21.82
N ASN A 57 -13.15 2.97 22.14
CA ASN A 57 -13.98 1.85 21.68
C ASN A 57 -14.59 2.13 20.29
N THR A 58 -15.28 1.14 19.73
CA THR A 58 -15.83 1.20 18.36
C THR A 58 -16.86 2.32 18.16
N GLU A 59 -17.69 2.62 19.15
CA GLU A 59 -18.66 3.71 19.05
C GLU A 59 -17.98 5.08 19.20
N GLU A 60 -16.98 5.18 20.08
CA GLU A 60 -16.19 6.41 20.26
C GLU A 60 -15.38 6.76 19.00
N LEU A 61 -14.80 5.77 18.33
CA LEU A 61 -14.11 5.94 17.06
C LEU A 61 -15.03 6.45 15.94
N ARG A 62 -16.31 6.08 15.95
CA ARG A 62 -17.30 6.57 14.97
C ARG A 62 -17.66 8.04 15.15
N CYS A 63 -17.47 8.59 16.35
CA CYS A 63 -17.82 9.97 16.67
C CYS A 63 -16.69 10.98 16.47
N ILE A 64 -15.48 10.52 16.16
CA ILE A 64 -14.34 11.41 15.90
C ILE A 64 -14.51 12.05 14.53
N LYS A 65 -14.59 13.38 14.51
CA LYS A 65 -14.59 14.14 13.27
C LYS A 65 -13.16 14.23 12.74
N PRO A 66 -12.91 14.01 11.44
CA PRO A 66 -11.59 14.20 10.83
C PRO A 66 -11.04 15.60 11.14
N SER A 67 -9.72 15.73 11.29
CA SER A 67 -9.11 17.06 11.35
C SER A 67 -9.34 17.79 10.03
N ASP A 68 -9.66 19.07 10.11
CA ASP A 68 -10.13 19.90 8.99
C ASP A 68 -8.98 20.38 8.09
N ASN A 69 -7.89 19.61 8.01
CA ASN A 69 -6.68 20.05 7.32
C ASN A 69 -6.26 19.09 6.20
N THR A 70 -6.16 19.71 5.01
CA THR A 70 -5.29 19.44 3.86
C THR A 70 -5.93 18.79 2.63
N VAL A 71 -5.68 19.46 1.50
CA VAL A 71 -6.07 19.15 0.11
C VAL A 71 -6.26 17.65 -0.14
N ASN A 72 -7.42 17.26 -0.68
CA ASN A 72 -7.63 15.87 -1.15
C ASN A 72 -6.55 15.53 -2.20
N PRO A 73 -5.59 14.63 -1.90
CA PRO A 73 -4.47 14.35 -2.80
C PRO A 73 -4.91 13.64 -4.09
N PHE A 74 -6.14 13.14 -4.13
CA PHE A 74 -6.75 12.50 -5.30
C PHE A 74 -7.70 13.44 -6.06
N ALA A 75 -7.80 14.73 -5.70
CA ALA A 75 -8.79 15.66 -6.28
C ALA A 75 -8.69 15.82 -7.80
N ASN A 76 -7.48 15.69 -8.36
CA ASN A 76 -7.21 15.83 -9.79
C ASN A 76 -7.17 14.48 -10.53
N MET A 77 -7.58 13.39 -9.88
CA MET A 77 -7.62 12.04 -10.45
C MET A 77 -9.07 11.62 -10.73
N LYS A 78 -9.30 10.93 -11.84
CA LYS A 78 -10.59 10.35 -12.24
C LYS A 78 -10.72 8.93 -11.69
N ILE A 79 -10.82 8.83 -10.37
CA ILE A 79 -11.05 7.56 -9.68
C ILE A 79 -12.55 7.37 -9.48
N GLN A 80 -13.08 6.21 -9.85
CA GLN A 80 -14.49 5.84 -9.67
C GLN A 80 -14.90 5.89 -8.20
N ASP A 81 -16.18 6.16 -7.98
CA ASP A 81 -16.72 6.25 -6.63
C ASP A 81 -16.62 4.92 -5.88
N SER A 82 -16.00 4.97 -4.71
CA SER A 82 -15.79 3.82 -3.83
C SER A 82 -16.69 3.87 -2.59
N SER A 83 -17.63 4.83 -2.51
CA SER A 83 -18.45 5.06 -1.31
C SER A 83 -19.24 3.82 -0.89
N PHE A 84 -19.66 3.01 -1.85
CA PHE A 84 -20.39 1.78 -1.58
C PHE A 84 -19.62 0.73 -0.77
N LEU A 85 -18.28 0.81 -0.73
CA LEU A 85 -17.47 -0.07 0.10
C LEU A 85 -17.69 0.21 1.60
N ASP A 86 -18.31 1.33 1.95
CA ASP A 86 -18.70 1.70 3.32
C ASP A 86 -19.94 0.97 3.80
N GLU A 87 -20.82 0.62 2.87
CA GLU A 87 -22.05 -0.14 3.13
C GLU A 87 -21.75 -1.61 3.44
N ILE A 88 -20.50 -2.05 3.27
CA ILE A 88 -20.05 -3.42 3.53
C ILE A 88 -19.58 -3.51 4.98
N ASP A 89 -20.48 -3.92 5.86
CA ASP A 89 -20.19 -4.09 7.28
C ASP A 89 -19.45 -5.41 7.56
N ASP A 90 -19.89 -6.50 6.92
CA ASP A 90 -19.45 -7.84 7.24
C ASP A 90 -18.39 -8.41 6.30
N ARG A 91 -17.68 -9.41 6.81
CA ARG A 91 -16.76 -10.23 6.01
C ARG A 91 -17.52 -11.35 5.32
N SER A 92 -17.22 -11.60 4.06
CA SER A 92 -17.74 -12.73 3.29
C SER A 92 -16.63 -13.70 2.87
N ASN A 93 -17.02 -14.90 2.42
CA ASN A 93 -16.08 -15.93 2.05
C ASN A 93 -15.61 -15.76 0.60
N CYS A 94 -14.31 -15.89 0.37
CA CYS A 94 -13.76 -15.92 -0.98
C CYS A 94 -14.30 -17.12 -1.77
N ALA A 95 -14.79 -16.90 -2.99
CA ALA A 95 -15.31 -17.96 -3.86
C ALA A 95 -14.26 -19.03 -4.24
N LYS A 96 -12.96 -18.71 -4.21
CA LYS A 96 -11.87 -19.64 -4.58
C LYS A 96 -11.31 -20.44 -3.40
N CYS A 97 -11.14 -19.85 -2.22
CA CYS A 97 -10.48 -20.51 -1.09
C CYS A 97 -11.32 -20.57 0.20
N SER A 98 -12.57 -20.08 0.16
CA SER A 98 -13.52 -20.01 1.27
C SER A 98 -13.04 -19.23 2.51
N LYS A 99 -11.84 -18.63 2.49
CA LYS A 99 -11.35 -17.81 3.60
C LYS A 99 -12.18 -16.53 3.68
N SER A 100 -12.58 -16.18 4.90
CA SER A 100 -13.29 -14.93 5.20
C SER A 100 -12.43 -13.69 4.87
N ARG A 101 -12.98 -12.70 4.18
CA ARG A 101 -12.33 -11.45 3.73
C ARG A 101 -13.37 -10.32 3.74
N LYS A 102 -12.95 -9.06 3.65
CA LYS A 102 -13.89 -7.92 3.62
C LYS A 102 -14.24 -7.46 2.20
N TYR A 103 -13.23 -7.16 1.39
CA TYR A 103 -13.44 -6.62 0.03
C TYR A 103 -12.92 -7.56 -1.06
N PHE A 104 -11.69 -8.05 -0.89
CA PHE A 104 -11.02 -8.93 -1.85
C PHE A 104 -10.17 -9.96 -1.12
N CYS A 105 -9.86 -11.05 -1.83
CA CYS A 105 -9.00 -12.09 -1.31
C CYS A 105 -7.54 -11.81 -1.64
N TYR A 106 -6.76 -11.39 -0.64
CA TYR A 106 -5.30 -11.23 -0.73
C TYR A 106 -4.50 -12.55 -0.88
N THR A 107 -5.17 -13.68 -1.08
CA THR A 107 -4.54 -14.99 -1.37
C THR A 107 -4.86 -15.45 -2.79
N CYS A 108 -6.10 -15.29 -3.21
CA CYS A 108 -6.56 -15.71 -4.54
C CYS A 108 -6.57 -14.58 -5.55
N TYR A 109 -6.30 -13.35 -5.10
CA TYR A 109 -6.24 -12.12 -5.90
C TYR A 109 -7.52 -11.89 -6.71
N VAL A 110 -8.66 -12.03 -6.05
CA VAL A 110 -9.99 -11.84 -6.66
C VAL A 110 -10.86 -10.96 -5.76
N PRO A 111 -11.79 -10.18 -6.33
CA PRO A 111 -12.81 -9.49 -5.54
C PRO A 111 -13.71 -10.51 -4.83
N LEU A 112 -14.34 -10.09 -3.73
CA LEU A 112 -15.43 -10.87 -3.16
C LEU A 112 -16.69 -10.73 -4.02
N PRO A 113 -17.56 -11.76 -4.05
CA PRO A 113 -18.74 -11.75 -4.90
C PRO A 113 -19.63 -10.51 -4.70
N CYS A 114 -19.75 -10.02 -3.47
CA CYS A 114 -20.57 -8.85 -3.14
C CYS A 114 -20.10 -7.52 -3.77
N ILE A 115 -18.86 -7.44 -4.28
CA ILE A 115 -18.32 -6.23 -4.91
C ILE A 115 -17.87 -6.45 -6.35
N ALA A 116 -17.84 -7.69 -6.84
CA ALA A 116 -17.17 -8.05 -8.08
C ALA A 116 -17.69 -7.28 -9.30
N GLU A 117 -18.98 -6.95 -9.33
CA GLU A 117 -19.62 -6.22 -10.43
C GLU A 117 -19.57 -4.68 -10.28
N ARG A 118 -19.12 -4.17 -9.12
CA ARG A 118 -19.17 -2.74 -8.78
C ARG A 118 -17.79 -2.07 -8.80
N ILE A 119 -16.71 -2.85 -8.88
CA ILE A 119 -15.35 -2.33 -8.93
C ILE A 119 -14.92 -2.04 -10.37
N PRO A 120 -14.00 -1.09 -10.59
CA PRO A 120 -13.43 -0.89 -11.92
C PRO A 120 -12.66 -2.13 -12.40
N SER A 121 -12.64 -2.32 -13.71
CA SER A 121 -11.78 -3.28 -14.39
C SER A 121 -10.98 -2.53 -15.45
N LEU A 122 -9.65 -2.68 -15.42
CA LEU A 122 -8.77 -2.01 -16.37
C LEU A 122 -8.00 -3.02 -17.23
N GLN A 123 -7.63 -2.59 -18.43
CA GLN A 123 -6.67 -3.27 -19.28
C GLN A 123 -5.38 -2.45 -19.35
N LEU A 124 -4.25 -3.11 -19.18
CA LEU A 124 -2.94 -2.48 -19.18
C LEU A 124 -2.28 -2.60 -20.56
N PRO A 125 -1.41 -1.66 -20.95
CA PRO A 125 -0.71 -1.70 -22.24
C PRO A 125 0.34 -2.82 -22.34
N PHE A 126 0.70 -3.47 -21.24
CA PHE A 126 1.69 -4.54 -21.13
C PHE A 126 1.38 -5.43 -19.92
N LYS A 127 2.03 -6.61 -19.83
CA LYS A 127 1.87 -7.52 -18.69
C LYS A 127 2.70 -7.07 -17.49
N ILE A 128 2.18 -7.31 -16.30
CA ILE A 128 2.86 -7.03 -15.03
C ILE A 128 2.99 -8.31 -14.23
N ASP A 129 4.22 -8.62 -13.81
CA ASP A 129 4.49 -9.65 -12.83
C ASP A 129 4.90 -9.00 -11.51
N ILE A 130 4.28 -9.40 -10.40
CA ILE A 130 4.66 -8.95 -9.06
C ILE A 130 5.23 -10.12 -8.29
N ILE A 131 6.49 -10.01 -7.86
CA ILE A 131 7.16 -11.05 -7.08
C ILE A 131 7.06 -10.70 -5.60
N LYS A 132 6.22 -11.45 -4.89
CA LYS A 132 5.98 -11.30 -3.46
C LYS A 132 6.98 -12.08 -2.62
N HIS A 133 7.45 -11.50 -1.53
CA HIS A 133 8.24 -12.24 -0.54
C HIS A 133 7.33 -13.15 0.32
N PRO A 134 7.72 -14.40 0.60
CA PRO A 134 6.86 -15.37 1.31
C PRO A 134 6.54 -14.99 2.76
N ARG A 135 7.32 -14.08 3.37
CA ARG A 135 7.06 -13.55 4.72
C ARG A 135 6.26 -12.24 4.71
N GLU A 136 5.89 -11.74 3.53
CA GLU A 136 5.11 -10.51 3.42
C GLU A 136 3.69 -10.75 3.92
N ILE A 137 3.16 -9.84 4.75
CA ILE A 137 1.84 -10.00 5.34
C ILE A 137 0.82 -9.67 4.26
N ALA A 138 0.13 -10.69 3.74
CA ALA A 138 -0.76 -10.55 2.59
C ALA A 138 -1.82 -9.46 2.76
N GLY A 139 -2.39 -9.26 3.96
CA GLY A 139 -3.37 -8.20 4.23
C GLY A 139 -2.80 -6.78 4.33
N LYS A 140 -1.49 -6.58 4.18
CA LYS A 140 -0.84 -5.26 4.18
C LYS A 140 -0.32 -4.83 2.81
N SER A 141 -0.18 -5.78 1.88
CA SER A 141 0.32 -5.52 0.54
C SER A 141 -0.71 -4.76 -0.29
N THR A 142 -0.25 -3.76 -1.04
CA THR A 142 -1.07 -3.04 -2.02
C THR A 142 -0.98 -3.66 -3.42
N ALA A 143 -0.07 -4.61 -3.66
CA ALA A 143 0.05 -5.34 -4.92
C ALA A 143 -1.25 -6.05 -5.33
N VAL A 144 -2.01 -6.54 -4.34
CA VAL A 144 -3.32 -7.18 -4.58
C VAL A 144 -4.31 -6.24 -5.27
N HIS A 145 -4.20 -4.92 -5.09
CA HIS A 145 -5.09 -3.97 -5.75
C HIS A 145 -4.99 -4.12 -7.27
N ALA A 146 -3.76 -4.12 -7.81
CA ALA A 146 -3.51 -4.28 -9.24
C ALA A 146 -4.04 -5.63 -9.77
N ALA A 147 -3.80 -6.73 -9.06
CA ALA A 147 -4.26 -8.05 -9.49
C ALA A 147 -5.78 -8.22 -9.45
N VAL A 148 -6.48 -7.53 -8.54
CA VAL A 148 -7.94 -7.54 -8.46
C VAL A 148 -8.57 -6.68 -9.55
N LEU A 149 -7.97 -5.53 -9.87
CA LEU A 149 -8.49 -4.56 -10.84
C LEU A 149 -8.10 -4.87 -12.30
N CYS A 150 -6.98 -5.56 -12.50
CA CYS A 150 -6.44 -5.90 -13.82
C CYS A 150 -6.11 -7.40 -13.91
N PRO A 151 -7.08 -8.32 -13.70
CA PRO A 151 -6.83 -9.75 -13.54
C PRO A 151 -6.21 -10.42 -14.79
N GLU A 152 -6.44 -9.84 -15.96
CA GLU A 152 -5.89 -10.37 -17.22
C GLU A 152 -4.42 -9.96 -17.44
N ASP A 153 -3.97 -8.85 -16.84
CA ASP A 153 -2.66 -8.25 -17.13
C ASP A 153 -1.67 -8.35 -15.97
N VAL A 154 -2.14 -8.59 -14.75
CA VAL A 154 -1.31 -8.61 -13.53
C VAL A 154 -1.29 -10.01 -12.92
N THR A 155 -0.09 -10.59 -12.79
CA THR A 155 0.10 -11.87 -12.09
C THR A 155 0.99 -11.69 -10.86
N ILE A 156 0.56 -12.22 -9.71
CA ILE A 156 1.36 -12.22 -8.48
C ILE A 156 1.98 -13.59 -8.24
N TYR A 157 3.30 -13.62 -8.14
CA TYR A 157 4.12 -14.78 -7.81
C TYR A 157 4.60 -14.70 -6.37
N THR A 158 4.86 -15.84 -5.72
CA THR A 158 5.48 -15.86 -4.39
C THR A 158 6.85 -16.52 -4.48
N HIS A 159 7.90 -15.77 -4.17
CA HIS A 159 9.28 -16.28 -4.23
C HIS A 159 9.46 -17.52 -3.33
N PRO A 160 10.12 -18.60 -3.81
CA PRO A 160 10.93 -18.67 -5.04
C PRO A 160 10.17 -19.12 -6.31
N ALA A 161 8.86 -19.30 -6.24
CA ALA A 161 8.03 -19.71 -7.38
C ALA A 161 7.67 -18.50 -8.26
N LEU A 162 8.62 -18.10 -9.12
CA LEU A 162 8.47 -17.05 -10.13
C LEU A 162 8.91 -17.56 -11.52
N PRO A 163 8.49 -16.91 -12.62
CA PRO A 163 8.91 -17.26 -13.97
C PRO A 163 10.41 -17.15 -14.17
N ASP A 164 10.93 -17.83 -15.19
CA ASP A 164 12.29 -17.59 -15.66
C ASP A 164 12.28 -16.44 -16.68
N TYR A 165 12.98 -15.35 -16.36
CA TYR A 165 13.12 -14.19 -17.26
C TYR A 165 14.45 -14.18 -18.03
N SER A 166 15.34 -15.16 -17.79
CA SER A 166 16.70 -15.19 -18.33
C SER A 166 16.77 -15.19 -19.86
N THR A 167 15.75 -15.71 -20.54
CA THR A 167 15.67 -15.76 -22.01
C THR A 167 15.07 -14.49 -22.63
N HIS A 168 14.56 -13.56 -21.82
CA HIS A 168 13.80 -12.37 -22.27
C HIS A 168 14.28 -11.08 -21.60
N THR A 169 15.56 -11.00 -21.21
CA THR A 169 16.14 -9.88 -20.46
C THR A 169 16.02 -8.51 -21.13
N ASN A 170 15.92 -8.48 -22.46
CA ASN A 170 15.67 -7.24 -23.22
C ASN A 170 14.19 -6.87 -23.32
N ASP A 171 13.27 -7.81 -23.09
CA ASP A 171 11.82 -7.60 -23.23
C ASP A 171 11.11 -7.44 -21.86
N VAL A 172 11.82 -7.78 -20.78
CA VAL A 172 11.36 -7.65 -19.40
C VAL A 172 12.15 -6.56 -18.70
N VAL A 173 11.44 -5.65 -18.03
CA VAL A 173 12.04 -4.58 -17.23
C VAL A 173 11.65 -4.73 -15.77
N LEU A 174 12.53 -4.35 -14.87
CA LEU A 174 12.31 -4.39 -13.42
C LEU A 174 12.17 -2.96 -12.90
N ILE A 175 11.06 -2.65 -12.22
CA ILE A 175 10.94 -1.38 -11.50
C ILE A 175 11.58 -1.55 -10.14
N PHE A 176 12.79 -1.00 -9.99
CA PHE A 176 13.57 -1.14 -8.76
C PHE A 176 14.66 -0.05 -8.68
N PRO A 177 14.78 0.65 -7.55
CA PRO A 177 15.84 1.65 -7.34
C PRO A 177 17.17 0.92 -7.07
N GLU A 178 17.98 0.78 -8.11
CA GLU A 178 19.33 0.25 -8.06
C GLU A 178 20.33 1.32 -8.52
N LYS A 179 21.57 1.23 -8.04
CA LYS A 179 22.68 2.02 -8.59
C LYS A 179 22.82 1.78 -10.11
N GLY A 180 22.58 2.81 -10.91
CA GLY A 180 22.63 2.73 -12.36
C GLY A 180 21.31 2.28 -13.01
N ALA A 181 20.21 2.25 -12.26
CA ALA A 181 18.88 2.17 -12.83
C ALA A 181 18.63 3.38 -13.75
N MET A 182 17.91 3.14 -14.84
CA MET A 182 17.57 4.17 -15.82
C MET A 182 16.24 4.83 -15.51
N GLY A 183 16.05 6.07 -15.98
CA GLY A 183 14.75 6.73 -15.92
C GLY A 183 13.80 6.21 -17.01
N VAL A 184 12.49 6.42 -16.85
CA VAL A 184 11.47 5.99 -17.84
C VAL A 184 11.73 6.59 -19.22
N LYS A 185 12.17 7.85 -19.31
CA LYS A 185 12.52 8.51 -20.58
C LYS A 185 13.69 7.82 -21.29
N GLU A 186 14.71 7.41 -20.53
CA GLU A 186 15.88 6.70 -21.08
C GLU A 186 15.49 5.31 -21.58
N LEU A 187 14.65 4.59 -20.81
CA LEU A 187 14.10 3.29 -21.22
C LEU A 187 13.40 3.37 -22.58
N LEU A 188 12.67 4.47 -22.82
CA LEU A 188 11.86 4.69 -24.01
C LEU A 188 12.60 5.37 -25.15
N HIS A 189 13.83 5.87 -24.94
CA HIS A 189 14.64 6.55 -25.96
C HIS A 189 14.87 5.76 -27.26
N PRO A 190 14.91 4.40 -27.29
CA PRO A 190 14.98 3.65 -28.54
C PRO A 190 13.75 3.83 -29.46
N LEU A 191 12.66 4.40 -28.94
CA LEU A 191 11.50 4.76 -29.73
C LEU A 191 11.77 6.11 -30.39
N GLY A 192 11.81 6.12 -31.74
CA GLY A 192 11.76 7.38 -32.49
C GLY A 192 10.49 8.20 -32.16
N PRO A 193 10.33 9.40 -32.73
CA PRO A 193 9.21 10.29 -32.42
C PRO A 193 7.84 9.58 -32.57
N PRO A 194 6.83 9.98 -31.78
CA PRO A 194 5.50 9.36 -31.80
C PRO A 194 4.94 9.22 -33.22
N SER A 195 4.66 8.00 -33.66
CA SER A 195 4.08 7.76 -34.98
C SER A 195 2.55 7.90 -34.91
N GLN A 196 2.00 8.90 -35.62
CA GLN A 196 0.55 9.14 -35.74
C GLN A 196 -0.25 7.98 -36.36
N LYS A 197 0.43 6.96 -36.92
CA LYS A 197 -0.21 5.85 -37.65
C LYS A 197 -0.54 4.63 -36.79
N ARG A 198 -0.24 4.63 -35.48
CA ARG A 198 -0.39 3.43 -34.64
C ARG A 198 -1.32 3.68 -33.45
N PRO A 199 -2.35 2.84 -33.23
CA PRO A 199 -3.28 2.97 -32.12
C PRO A 199 -2.70 2.53 -30.75
N ARG A 200 -1.53 1.89 -30.70
CA ARG A 200 -0.82 1.57 -29.45
C ARG A 200 0.67 1.92 -29.57
N PRO A 201 1.29 2.47 -28.51
CA PRO A 201 2.73 2.73 -28.51
C PRO A 201 3.48 1.41 -28.60
N HIS A 202 4.43 1.32 -29.53
CA HIS A 202 5.38 0.21 -29.56
C HIS A 202 6.36 0.43 -28.42
N LEU A 203 6.31 -0.40 -27.39
CA LEU A 203 7.21 -0.28 -26.24
C LEU A 203 8.45 -1.17 -26.43
N PRO A 204 9.62 -0.80 -25.90
CA PRO A 204 10.84 -1.61 -25.97
C PRO A 204 10.84 -2.75 -24.92
N PHE A 205 9.66 -3.15 -24.45
CA PHE A 205 9.38 -4.20 -23.49
C PHE A 205 7.92 -4.63 -23.62
N SER A 206 7.63 -5.89 -23.30
CA SER A 206 6.27 -6.45 -23.24
C SER A 206 5.80 -6.74 -21.82
N LYS A 207 6.74 -6.77 -20.86
CA LYS A 207 6.48 -7.14 -19.46
C LYS A 207 7.29 -6.31 -18.47
N VAL A 208 6.65 -6.00 -17.36
CA VAL A 208 7.24 -5.24 -16.25
C VAL A 208 7.16 -6.07 -14.97
N VAL A 209 8.26 -6.10 -14.22
CA VAL A 209 8.38 -6.82 -12.96
C VAL A 209 8.43 -5.83 -11.80
N PHE A 210 7.69 -6.11 -10.73
CA PHE A 210 7.75 -5.39 -9.46
C PHE A 210 8.06 -6.36 -8.32
N ILE A 211 8.66 -5.86 -7.24
CA ILE A 211 8.89 -6.64 -6.02
C ILE A 211 7.95 -6.16 -4.90
N ASP A 212 7.11 -7.05 -4.37
CA ASP A 212 6.20 -6.79 -3.24
C ASP A 212 6.78 -7.38 -1.94
N CYS A 213 7.50 -6.54 -1.19
CA CYS A 213 7.94 -6.86 0.16
C CYS A 213 8.39 -5.62 0.93
N THR A 214 8.56 -5.76 2.25
CA THR A 214 9.34 -4.78 3.01
C THR A 214 10.76 -4.61 2.46
N TRP A 215 11.29 -3.39 2.48
CA TRP A 215 12.64 -3.07 1.98
C TRP A 215 13.77 -3.92 2.56
N ASN A 216 13.63 -4.37 3.81
CA ASN A 216 14.62 -5.24 4.46
C ASN A 216 14.66 -6.66 3.86
N GLN A 217 13.61 -7.07 3.16
CA GLN A 217 13.45 -8.40 2.56
C GLN A 217 13.79 -8.41 1.05
N THR A 218 13.81 -7.23 0.40
CA THR A 218 13.90 -7.10 -1.06
C THR A 218 15.12 -7.77 -1.66
N ARG A 219 16.27 -7.72 -0.98
CA ARG A 219 17.53 -8.32 -1.46
C ARG A 219 17.39 -9.80 -1.81
N ARG A 220 16.54 -10.55 -1.09
CA ARG A 220 16.36 -11.98 -1.37
C ARG A 220 15.76 -12.23 -2.76
N ILE A 221 14.81 -11.40 -3.17
CA ILE A 221 14.16 -11.51 -4.47
C ILE A 221 15.04 -10.89 -5.55
N TYR A 222 15.56 -9.69 -5.27
CA TYR A 222 16.40 -8.96 -6.21
C TYR A 222 17.67 -9.75 -6.60
N CYS A 223 18.29 -10.47 -5.68
CA CYS A 223 19.48 -11.28 -5.97
C CYS A 223 19.18 -12.64 -6.64
N ASP A 224 17.91 -13.02 -6.83
CA ASP A 224 17.54 -14.24 -7.58
C ASP A 224 18.11 -14.16 -9.00
N GLU A 225 18.67 -15.26 -9.50
CA GLU A 225 19.34 -15.29 -10.81
C GLU A 225 18.42 -14.93 -11.98
N ARG A 226 17.12 -15.18 -11.83
CA ARG A 226 16.10 -14.84 -12.83
C ARG A 226 15.75 -13.34 -12.81
N VAL A 227 16.11 -12.62 -11.75
CA VAL A 227 15.73 -11.21 -11.53
C VAL A 227 16.93 -10.26 -11.64
N ARG A 228 18.09 -10.62 -11.07
CA ARG A 228 19.26 -9.72 -10.90
C ARG A 228 19.81 -9.14 -12.21
N GLY A 229 19.57 -9.79 -13.35
CA GLY A 229 20.06 -9.37 -14.67
C GLY A 229 19.09 -8.52 -15.48
N LEU A 230 17.90 -8.22 -14.95
CA LEU A 230 16.90 -7.41 -15.64
C LEU A 230 17.31 -5.93 -15.68
N ARG A 231 16.89 -5.23 -16.75
CA ARG A 231 17.07 -3.78 -16.84
C ARG A 231 16.24 -3.10 -15.74
N CYS A 232 16.91 -2.39 -14.84
CA CYS A 232 16.28 -1.68 -13.73
C CYS A 232 15.84 -0.27 -14.14
N VAL A 233 14.63 0.10 -13.76
CA VAL A 233 14.04 1.42 -13.95
C VAL A 233 13.69 2.01 -12.59
N GLU A 234 14.11 3.25 -12.35
CA GLU A 234 13.81 3.99 -11.12
C GLU A 234 12.70 5.03 -11.35
N LEU A 235 11.89 5.22 -10.32
CA LEU A 235 10.88 6.28 -10.22
C LEU A 235 11.32 7.22 -9.10
N ASP A 236 11.88 8.38 -9.43
CA ASP A 236 12.48 9.31 -8.46
C ASP A 236 11.71 10.63 -8.29
N GLN A 237 10.65 10.84 -9.07
CA GLN A 237 9.86 12.09 -9.08
C GLN A 237 8.57 12.04 -8.25
N HIS A 238 8.33 10.95 -7.50
CA HIS A 238 7.05 10.74 -6.81
C HIS A 238 7.24 10.49 -5.32
N GLU A 239 6.34 11.06 -4.52
CA GLU A 239 6.25 10.81 -3.09
C GLU A 239 5.05 9.91 -2.78
N THR A 240 5.25 8.98 -1.84
CA THR A 240 4.23 8.04 -1.40
C THR A 240 3.20 8.71 -0.50
N LEU A 241 1.93 8.39 -0.74
CA LEU A 241 0.81 8.66 0.15
C LEU A 241 0.57 7.48 1.11
N PHE A 242 1.42 6.45 1.10
CA PHE A 242 1.19 5.23 1.86
C PHE A 242 1.21 5.48 3.38
N TRP A 243 0.09 5.15 4.01
CA TRP A 243 -0.20 5.44 5.43
C TRP A 243 0.53 4.53 6.43
N ARG A 244 1.35 3.57 5.98
CA ARG A 244 2.12 2.71 6.88
C ARG A 244 3.53 3.25 7.02
N TYR A 245 3.93 3.46 8.27
CA TYR A 245 5.26 3.94 8.61
C TYR A 245 6.38 3.02 8.07
N GLN A 246 7.28 3.61 7.29
CA GLN A 246 8.48 2.96 6.77
C GLN A 246 9.72 3.53 7.49
N ARG A 247 10.19 2.84 8.54
CA ARG A 247 11.28 3.36 9.40
C ARG A 247 12.55 3.66 8.61
N GLY A 248 12.96 4.93 8.64
CA GLY A 248 14.22 5.40 8.05
C GLY A 248 14.26 5.31 6.52
N LYS A 249 13.10 5.33 5.87
CA LYS A 249 12.97 5.34 4.41
C LYS A 249 12.41 6.68 3.94
N PRO A 250 12.92 7.23 2.82
CA PRO A 250 12.42 8.49 2.28
C PRO A 250 11.00 8.31 1.71
N LYS A 251 10.26 9.42 1.55
CA LYS A 251 8.91 9.42 0.95
C LYS A 251 8.91 8.99 -0.52
N THR A 252 10.06 8.96 -1.19
CA THR A 252 10.20 8.41 -2.54
C THR A 252 10.05 6.89 -2.62
N TYR A 253 9.93 6.20 -1.48
CA TYR A 253 9.77 4.74 -1.44
C TYR A 253 8.29 4.35 -1.53
N LEU A 254 7.80 4.33 -2.76
CA LEU A 254 6.42 4.06 -3.15
C LEU A 254 5.90 2.70 -2.66
N ALA A 255 4.61 2.63 -2.34
CA ALA A 255 3.91 1.35 -2.25
C ALA A 255 3.81 0.70 -3.63
N THR A 256 3.68 -0.62 -3.69
CA THR A 256 3.69 -1.36 -4.97
C THR A 256 2.62 -0.86 -5.95
N ILE A 257 1.40 -0.57 -5.49
CA ILE A 257 0.35 -0.02 -6.37
C ILE A 257 0.67 1.39 -6.89
N GLU A 258 1.31 2.24 -6.09
CA GLU A 258 1.74 3.57 -6.50
C GLU A 258 2.85 3.48 -7.55
N ALA A 259 3.83 2.59 -7.34
CA ALA A 259 4.89 2.34 -8.32
C ALA A 259 4.32 1.85 -9.67
N ILE A 260 3.32 0.97 -9.65
CA ILE A 260 2.62 0.54 -10.87
C ILE A 260 1.92 1.71 -11.55
N TYR A 261 1.14 2.49 -10.78
CA TYR A 261 0.42 3.65 -11.29
C TYR A 261 1.35 4.69 -11.91
N TYR A 262 2.36 5.16 -11.18
CA TYR A 262 3.27 6.19 -11.65
C TYR A 262 4.10 5.73 -12.85
N PHE A 263 4.53 4.46 -12.90
CA PHE A 263 5.20 3.92 -14.08
C PHE A 263 4.30 3.97 -15.32
N LEU A 264 3.03 3.56 -15.21
CA LEU A 264 2.08 3.63 -16.32
C LEU A 264 1.81 5.06 -16.79
N VAL A 265 1.67 6.01 -15.87
CA VAL A 265 1.49 7.43 -16.17
C VAL A 265 2.71 8.00 -16.89
N GLU A 266 3.93 7.71 -16.42
CA GLU A 266 5.15 8.15 -17.09
C GLU A 266 5.31 7.55 -18.49
N VAL A 267 5.02 6.25 -18.65
CA VAL A 267 5.03 5.60 -19.97
C VAL A 267 3.99 6.23 -20.90
N HIS A 268 2.78 6.52 -20.42
CA HIS A 268 1.76 7.20 -21.21
C HIS A 268 2.23 8.57 -21.66
N ASN A 269 2.68 9.41 -20.72
CA ASN A 269 3.14 10.77 -21.03
C ASN A 269 4.33 10.79 -22.00
N ALA A 270 5.16 9.74 -21.99
CA ALA A 270 6.32 9.63 -22.87
C ALA A 270 6.00 9.04 -24.26
N THR A 271 4.89 8.32 -24.42
CA THR A 271 4.62 7.53 -25.65
C THR A 271 3.29 7.79 -26.32
N ALA A 272 2.29 8.27 -25.59
CA ALA A 272 0.97 8.56 -26.11
C ALA A 272 0.98 9.85 -26.94
N THR A 273 0.16 9.87 -28.00
CA THR A 273 -0.07 11.10 -28.79
C THR A 273 -1.09 12.02 -28.14
N THR A 274 -1.86 11.50 -27.17
CA THR A 274 -2.86 12.24 -26.42
C THR A 274 -2.35 12.56 -25.01
N PRO A 275 -2.76 13.69 -24.42
CA PRO A 275 -2.50 13.96 -23.01
C PRO A 275 -3.11 12.89 -22.11
N TYR A 276 -2.47 12.63 -20.96
CA TYR A 276 -3.05 11.78 -19.92
C TYR A 276 -4.36 12.37 -19.39
N HIS A 277 -5.41 11.56 -19.41
CA HIS A 277 -6.76 11.93 -19.00
C HIS A 277 -7.33 11.02 -17.90
N GLY A 278 -6.48 10.29 -17.19
CA GLY A 278 -6.87 9.44 -16.06
C GLY A 278 -7.05 7.96 -16.45
N GLU A 279 -6.45 7.52 -17.54
CA GLU A 279 -6.56 6.16 -18.09
C GLU A 279 -6.22 5.07 -17.08
N TYR A 280 -5.41 5.39 -16.07
CA TYR A 280 -4.93 4.45 -15.06
C TYR A 280 -5.29 4.87 -13.63
N ASP A 281 -6.05 5.95 -13.43
CA ASP A 281 -6.36 6.48 -12.11
C ASP A 281 -7.09 5.44 -11.24
N ASP A 282 -7.97 4.65 -11.85
CA ASP A 282 -8.69 3.57 -11.16
C ASP A 282 -7.78 2.46 -10.58
N LEU A 283 -6.49 2.37 -10.95
CA LEU A 283 -5.54 1.52 -10.23
C LEU A 283 -5.44 1.88 -8.75
N LEU A 284 -5.64 3.16 -8.44
CA LEU A 284 -5.64 3.68 -7.08
C LEU A 284 -7.01 3.55 -6.40
N PHE A 285 -8.03 2.94 -7.00
CA PHE A 285 -9.38 2.79 -6.44
C PHE A 285 -9.37 2.28 -4.99
N PHE A 286 -8.78 1.09 -4.75
CA PHE A 286 -8.68 0.56 -3.39
C PHE A 286 -7.67 1.32 -2.52
N PHE A 287 -6.66 1.94 -3.12
CA PHE A 287 -5.66 2.71 -2.39
C PHE A 287 -6.26 3.99 -1.81
N LYS A 288 -6.97 4.77 -2.62
CA LYS A 288 -7.75 5.95 -2.23
C LYS A 288 -8.75 5.58 -1.14
N PHE A 289 -9.55 4.54 -1.36
CA PHE A 289 -10.53 4.08 -0.37
C PHE A 289 -9.89 3.79 1.00
N MET A 290 -8.80 3.02 1.02
CA MET A 290 -8.10 2.67 2.25
C MET A 290 -7.41 3.89 2.88
N TYR A 291 -6.86 4.79 2.06
CA TYR A 291 -6.29 6.05 2.52
C TYR A 291 -7.35 6.88 3.24
N GLU A 292 -8.51 7.12 2.62
CA GLU A 292 -9.62 7.90 3.18
C GLU A 292 -10.16 7.25 4.46
N LYS A 293 -10.26 5.91 4.49
CA LYS A 293 -10.66 5.19 5.71
C LYS A 293 -9.70 5.37 6.86
N ILE A 294 -8.40 5.42 6.58
CA ILE A 294 -7.40 5.55 7.63
C ILE A 294 -7.33 7.01 8.11
N HIS A 295 -7.46 7.99 7.22
CA HIS A 295 -7.47 9.39 7.62
C HIS A 295 -8.77 9.82 8.29
N SER A 296 -9.88 9.11 8.07
CA SER A 296 -11.11 9.32 8.84
C SER A 296 -11.07 8.66 10.22
N GLN A 297 -10.36 7.54 10.38
CA GLN A 297 -10.27 6.81 11.65
C GLN A 297 -9.11 7.27 12.54
N TYR A 298 -8.07 7.85 11.95
CA TYR A 298 -6.85 8.25 12.65
C TYR A 298 -6.53 9.71 12.39
N ASP A 299 -6.21 10.44 13.46
CA ASP A 299 -5.65 11.78 13.37
C ASP A 299 -4.35 11.75 12.52
N PRO A 300 -4.29 12.50 11.40
CA PRO A 300 -3.09 12.57 10.55
C PRO A 300 -1.82 12.92 11.34
N ASP A 301 -1.93 13.79 12.34
CA ASP A 301 -0.80 14.20 13.19
C ASP A 301 -0.34 13.08 14.14
N CYS A 302 -1.13 12.03 14.29
CA CYS A 302 -0.78 10.82 15.04
C CYS A 302 -0.17 9.73 14.15
N LEU A 303 -0.32 9.82 12.83
CA LEU A 303 0.22 8.85 11.88
C LEU A 303 1.73 9.03 11.75
N ARG A 304 2.48 8.08 12.32
CA ARG A 304 3.95 8.04 12.20
C ARG A 304 4.45 8.04 10.75
N ALA A 305 3.62 7.62 9.80
CA ALA A 305 3.96 7.59 8.38
C ALA A 305 4.28 8.98 7.80
N TYR A 306 3.69 10.04 8.36
CA TYR A 306 3.81 11.41 7.85
C TYR A 306 4.63 12.34 8.75
N LYS A 307 5.22 11.80 9.83
CA LYS A 307 6.15 12.57 10.67
C LYS A 307 7.52 12.52 10.02
N ASP A 308 8.04 13.69 9.66
CA ASP A 308 9.43 13.82 9.20
C ASP A 308 10.36 13.33 10.34
N LEU A 309 11.31 12.47 9.98
CA LEU A 309 12.37 11.98 10.87
C LEU A 309 13.71 12.54 10.43
#